data_AF-A0A822FE96-F1
#
_entry.id   AF-A0A822FE96-F1
#
_cell.length_a   1.000
_cell.length_b   1.000
_cell.length_c   1.000
_cell.angle_alpha   90.00
_cell.angle_beta   90.00
_cell.angle_gamma   90.00
#
_symmetry.space_group_name_H-M   'P 1'
#
loop_
_entity.id
_entity.type
_entity.pdbx_description
1 polymer ?
#
loop_
_entity_poly.entity_id
_entity_poly.type
_entity_poly.pdbx_seq_one_letter_code
_entity_poly.pdbx_strand_id
1 'polypeptide(L)'
;MTDSFDEAVQGVDGIIHVASPVRLTLKDPEQDFLLPAINGTMGVLQAAHKYNQNHPNKIIRIVITSSFASVIDTRKGLRPGYSYTDKDWCPCTYADALAEKDDSLTVYRAAKTCAERAAWEFLDKEKPSFTIATICVPIGVVFLILSG
;
A
#
# COMPACT_ATOMS: atom_id res chain seq x y z
N MET A 1 -14.74 9.28 -1.03
CA MET A 1 -15.04 8.10 -0.18
C MET A 1 -13.91 7.98 0.84
N THR A 2 -13.98 8.73 1.95
CA THR A 2 -12.98 8.67 3.04
C THR A 2 -13.58 8.11 4.33
N ASP A 3 -14.90 7.92 4.38
CA ASP A 3 -15.62 7.53 5.60
C ASP A 3 -15.70 6.00 5.82
N SER A 4 -15.00 5.21 5.01
CA SER A 4 -15.12 3.74 5.00
C SER A 4 -14.52 3.05 6.23
N PHE A 5 -13.63 3.71 6.98
CA PHE A 5 -12.86 3.09 8.05
C PHE A 5 -13.05 3.74 9.42
N ASP A 6 -13.83 4.82 9.53
CA ASP A 6 -14.00 5.60 10.76
C ASP A 6 -14.54 4.78 11.94
N GLU A 7 -15.40 3.81 11.67
CA GLU A 7 -15.89 2.87 12.68
C GLU A 7 -14.86 1.79 13.02
N ALA A 8 -14.15 1.28 12.00
CA ALA A 8 -13.20 0.17 12.15
C ALA A 8 -11.94 0.54 12.94
N VAL A 9 -11.59 1.83 13.00
CA VAL A 9 -10.41 2.32 13.75
C VAL A 9 -10.70 2.60 15.23
N GLN A 10 -11.94 2.44 15.69
CA GLN A 10 -12.30 2.76 17.08
C GLN A 10 -11.82 1.68 18.04
N GLY A 11 -11.15 2.09 19.13
CA GLY A 11 -10.79 1.21 20.23
C GLY A 11 -9.64 0.25 19.96
N VAL A 12 -8.89 0.43 18.86
CA VAL A 12 -7.73 -0.40 18.51
C VAL A 12 -6.41 0.32 18.82
N ASP A 13 -5.40 -0.43 19.24
CA ASP A 13 -4.05 0.10 19.47
C ASP A 13 -3.18 0.11 18.19
N GLY A 14 -3.52 -0.73 17.21
CA GLY A 14 -2.77 -0.85 15.97
C GLY A 14 -3.59 -1.43 14.84
N ILE A 15 -3.12 -1.23 13.60
CA ILE A 15 -3.80 -1.66 12.37
C ILE A 15 -2.84 -2.45 11.51
N ILE A 16 -3.30 -3.56 10.91
CA ILE A 16 -2.59 -4.28 9.87
C ILE A 16 -3.41 -4.21 8.58
N HIS A 17 -2.98 -3.36 7.65
CA HIS A 17 -3.64 -3.18 6.36
C HIS A 17 -3.07 -4.17 5.33
N VAL A 18 -3.77 -5.30 5.18
CA VAL A 18 -3.42 -6.37 4.22
C VAL A 18 -4.17 -6.25 2.89
N ALA A 19 -5.31 -5.54 2.91
CA ALA A 19 -6.20 -5.46 1.77
C ALA A 19 -5.55 -4.71 0.59
N SER A 20 -5.39 -5.40 -0.53
CA SER A 20 -4.96 -4.81 -1.79
C SER A 20 -5.70 -5.50 -2.93
N PRO A 21 -6.13 -4.77 -3.97
CA PRO A 21 -6.79 -5.39 -5.11
C PRO A 21 -5.83 -6.40 -5.77
N VAL A 22 -6.28 -7.65 -5.83
CA VAL A 22 -5.71 -8.68 -6.70
C VAL A 22 -6.89 -9.18 -7.53
N ARG A 23 -7.01 -8.67 -8.77
CA ARG A 23 -8.01 -9.14 -9.73
C ARG A 23 -7.32 -10.05 -10.74
N LEU A 24 -7.99 -11.15 -11.08
CA LEU A 24 -7.54 -12.07 -12.14
C LEU A 24 -7.82 -11.52 -13.54
N THR A 25 -8.63 -10.47 -13.65
CA THR A 25 -9.00 -9.85 -14.91
C THR A 25 -8.83 -8.35 -14.77
N LEU A 26 -8.02 -7.78 -15.66
CA LEU A 26 -7.77 -6.36 -15.75
C LEU A 26 -8.65 -5.79 -16.85
N LYS A 27 -9.65 -4.96 -16.51
CA LYS A 27 -10.48 -4.25 -17.50
C LYS A 27 -10.09 -2.79 -17.56
N ASP A 28 -9.86 -2.19 -16.39
CA ASP A 28 -9.47 -0.80 -16.23
C ASP A 28 -8.34 -0.71 -15.18
N PRO A 29 -7.09 -0.41 -15.58
CA PRO A 29 -5.97 -0.27 -14.65
C PRO A 29 -6.21 0.71 -13.51
N GLU A 30 -6.90 1.80 -13.81
CA GLU A 30 -7.15 2.87 -12.86
C GLU A 30 -8.19 2.45 -11.83
N GLN A 31 -9.35 1.97 -12.32
CA GLN A 31 -10.48 1.63 -11.46
C GLN A 31 -10.32 0.28 -10.76
N ASP A 32 -9.65 -0.69 -11.38
CA ASP A 32 -9.51 -2.04 -10.83
C ASP A 32 -8.31 -2.17 -9.89
N PHE A 33 -7.25 -1.38 -10.08
CA PHE A 33 -5.98 -1.54 -9.35
C PHE A 33 -5.46 -0.25 -8.71
N LEU A 34 -5.21 0.82 -9.48
CA LEU A 34 -4.52 2.02 -8.97
C LEU A 34 -5.34 2.70 -7.88
N LEU A 35 -6.58 3.13 -8.19
CA LEU A 35 -7.42 3.86 -7.25
C LEU A 35 -7.79 3.01 -6.03
N PRO A 36 -8.19 1.73 -6.14
CA PRO A 36 -8.49 0.94 -4.95
C PRO A 36 -7.27 0.73 -4.04
N ALA A 37 -6.07 0.53 -4.61
CA ALA A 37 -4.84 0.36 -3.82
C ALA A 37 -4.47 1.65 -3.07
N ILE A 38 -4.47 2.79 -3.79
CA ILE A 38 -4.11 4.09 -3.22
C ILE A 38 -5.17 4.55 -2.22
N ASN A 39 -6.44 4.55 -2.60
CA ASN A 39 -7.53 5.03 -1.75
C ASN A 39 -7.75 4.11 -0.54
N GLY A 40 -7.57 2.80 -0.69
CA GLY A 40 -7.65 1.86 0.44
C GLY A 40 -6.59 2.16 1.49
N THR A 41 -5.34 2.36 1.05
CA THR A 41 -4.22 2.70 1.94
C THR A 41 -4.45 4.07 2.59
N MET A 42 -4.76 5.09 1.80
CA MET A 42 -4.97 6.46 2.29
C MET A 42 -6.17 6.55 3.23
N GLY A 43 -7.26 5.84 2.95
CA GLY A 43 -8.45 5.82 3.79
C GLY A 43 -8.15 5.33 5.20
N VAL A 44 -7.34 4.27 5.34
CA VAL A 44 -6.92 3.76 6.65
C VAL A 44 -6.06 4.79 7.40
N LEU A 45 -5.09 5.41 6.72
CA LEU A 45 -4.20 6.39 7.34
C LEU A 45 -4.93 7.66 7.79
N GLN A 46 -5.84 8.15 6.94
CA GLN A 46 -6.66 9.32 7.22
C GLN A 46 -7.64 9.05 8.37
N ALA A 47 -8.32 7.90 8.36
CA ALA A 47 -9.23 7.52 9.45
C ALA A 47 -8.49 7.40 10.78
N ALA A 48 -7.33 6.73 10.80
CA ALA A 48 -6.51 6.62 12.00
C ALA A 48 -5.99 7.99 12.49
N HIS A 49 -5.60 8.88 11.57
CA HIS A 49 -5.11 10.20 11.93
C HIS A 49 -6.22 11.05 12.55
N LYS A 50 -7.40 11.07 11.91
CA LYS A 50 -8.62 11.73 12.42
C LYS A 50 -9.04 11.16 13.77
N TYR A 51 -8.98 9.85 13.96
CA TYR A 51 -9.30 9.21 15.24
C TYR A 51 -8.36 9.70 16.35
N ASN A 52 -7.04 9.67 16.12
CA ASN A 52 -6.03 10.09 17.08
C ASN A 52 -6.06 11.58 17.45
N GLN A 53 -6.62 12.44 16.59
CA GLN A 53 -6.82 13.85 16.89
C GLN A 53 -7.93 14.07 17.93
N ASN A 54 -8.95 13.19 17.94
CA ASN A 54 -10.18 13.38 18.72
C ASN A 54 -10.28 12.46 19.93
N HIS A 55 -9.37 11.50 20.10
CA HIS A 55 -9.46 10.48 21.15
C HIS A 55 -8.18 10.37 22.00
N PRO A 56 -8.32 10.10 23.31
CA PRO A 56 -7.18 9.92 24.20
C PRO A 56 -6.46 8.58 23.96
N ASN A 57 -7.20 7.53 23.61
CA ASN A 57 -6.65 6.22 23.25
C ASN A 57 -6.20 6.29 21.79
N LYS A 58 -4.90 6.40 21.57
CA LYS A 58 -4.32 6.62 20.25
C LYS A 58 -3.88 5.29 19.65
N ILE A 59 -4.15 5.13 18.36
CA ILE A 59 -3.51 4.14 17.51
C ILE A 59 -2.03 4.49 17.46
N ILE A 60 -1.14 3.54 17.74
CA ILE A 60 0.31 3.79 17.83
C ILE A 60 1.07 3.30 16.60
N ARG A 61 0.55 2.30 15.89
CA ARG A 61 1.25 1.66 14.78
C ARG A 61 0.31 1.12 13.71
N ILE A 62 0.69 1.36 12.46
CA ILE A 62 0.02 0.81 11.28
C ILE A 62 1.03 0.01 10.48
N VAL A 63 0.71 -1.25 10.16
CA VAL A 63 1.52 -2.12 9.31
C VAL A 63 0.81 -2.24 7.96
N ILE A 64 1.52 -1.93 6.88
CA ILE A 64 0.98 -2.03 5.51
C ILE A 64 1.64 -3.21 4.81
N THR A 65 0.82 -4.11 4.26
CA THR A 65 1.31 -5.21 3.43
C THR A 65 1.58 -4.71 2.01
N SER A 66 2.82 -4.31 1.78
CA SER A 66 3.33 -4.01 0.45
C SER A 66 3.65 -5.30 -0.32
N SER A 67 4.47 -5.24 -1.35
CA SER A 67 4.90 -6.40 -2.12
C SER A 67 6.27 -6.15 -2.69
N PHE A 68 7.04 -7.20 -2.95
CA PHE A 68 8.26 -7.10 -3.76
C PHE A 68 8.02 -6.44 -5.14
N ALA A 69 6.76 -6.41 -5.62
CA ALA A 69 6.34 -5.63 -6.78
C ALA A 69 6.58 -4.11 -6.64
N SER A 70 6.63 -3.54 -5.42
CA SER A 70 6.95 -2.12 -5.20
C SER A 70 8.46 -1.82 -5.21
N VAL A 71 9.30 -2.87 -5.26
CA VAL A 71 10.76 -2.79 -5.14
C VAL A 71 11.47 -3.25 -6.42
N ILE A 72 10.95 -4.28 -7.08
CA ILE A 72 11.60 -4.91 -8.24
C ILE A 72 11.67 -3.97 -9.45
N ASP A 73 12.85 -3.91 -10.07
CA ASP A 73 13.08 -3.22 -11.34
C ASP A 73 13.28 -4.26 -12.47
N THR A 74 12.20 -4.58 -13.17
CA THR A 74 12.22 -5.57 -14.26
C THR A 74 12.94 -5.07 -15.52
N ARG A 75 13.12 -3.76 -15.67
CA ARG A 75 13.82 -3.15 -16.81
C ARG A 75 15.30 -3.53 -16.82
N LYS A 76 15.84 -3.90 -15.66
CA LYS A 76 17.22 -4.38 -15.49
C LYS A 76 17.41 -5.88 -15.71
N GLY A 77 16.34 -6.62 -16.03
CA GLY A 77 16.40 -8.07 -16.24
C GLY A 77 16.83 -8.84 -14.98
N LEU A 78 17.41 -10.02 -15.18
CA LEU A 78 18.00 -10.81 -14.09
C LEU A 78 19.29 -10.15 -13.59
N ARG A 79 19.40 -9.98 -12.27
CA ARG A 79 20.53 -9.32 -11.61
C ARG A 79 21.24 -10.28 -10.66
N PRO A 80 21.97 -11.29 -11.16
CA PRO A 80 22.66 -12.24 -10.29
C PRO A 80 23.64 -11.52 -9.37
N GLY A 81 23.59 -11.85 -8.07
CA GLY A 81 24.42 -11.23 -7.04
C GLY A 81 23.93 -9.87 -6.52
N TYR A 82 22.81 -9.33 -7.05
CA TYR A 82 22.21 -8.12 -6.49
C TYR A 82 21.26 -8.44 -5.33
N SER A 83 21.45 -7.75 -4.22
CA SER A 83 20.54 -7.79 -3.07
C SER A 83 19.71 -6.52 -3.03
N TYR A 84 18.39 -6.67 -3.12
CA TYR A 84 17.46 -5.56 -2.92
C TYR A 84 17.44 -5.12 -1.46
N THR A 85 17.28 -3.82 -1.27
CA THR A 85 17.27 -3.13 0.01
C THR A 85 15.99 -2.29 0.16
N ASP A 86 15.78 -1.71 1.33
CA ASP A 86 14.72 -0.74 1.62
C ASP A 86 14.83 0.58 0.83
N LYS A 87 15.96 0.80 0.14
CA LYS A 87 16.19 1.96 -0.73
C LYS A 87 15.78 1.71 -2.18
N ASP A 88 15.54 0.46 -2.55
CA ASP A 88 15.15 0.09 -3.90
C ASP A 88 13.65 0.33 -4.10
N TRP A 89 13.31 0.94 -5.24
CA TRP A 89 11.94 1.19 -5.64
C TRP A 89 11.70 0.71 -7.06
N CYS A 90 10.52 0.15 -7.30
CA CYS A 90 10.05 -0.12 -8.64
C CYS A 90 9.94 1.21 -9.41
N PRO A 91 10.45 1.27 -10.65
CA PRO A 91 10.40 2.49 -11.45
C PRO A 91 9.04 2.68 -12.14
N CYS A 92 8.12 1.72 -12.02
CA CYS A 92 6.78 1.83 -12.59
C CYS A 92 6.02 3.01 -11.96
N THR A 93 5.46 3.86 -12.82
CA THR A 93 4.67 5.02 -12.43
C THR A 93 3.18 4.79 -12.67
N TYR A 94 2.36 5.69 -12.14
CA TYR A 94 0.93 5.73 -12.46
C TYR A 94 0.69 5.83 -13.97
N ALA A 95 1.48 6.68 -14.66
CA ALA A 95 1.38 6.84 -16.11
C ALA A 95 1.75 5.56 -16.86
N ASP A 96 2.77 4.83 -16.39
CA ASP A 96 3.16 3.55 -16.98
C ASP A 96 2.00 2.53 -16.89
N ALA A 97 1.27 2.50 -15.79
CA ALA A 97 0.10 1.63 -15.63
C ALA A 97 -1.02 1.94 -16.63
N LEU A 98 -1.25 3.22 -16.94
CA LEU A 98 -2.25 3.63 -17.92
C LEU A 98 -1.80 3.35 -19.36
N ALA A 99 -0.50 3.51 -19.63
CA ALA A 99 0.08 3.25 -20.94
C ALA A 99 0.15 1.75 -21.26
N GLU A 100 0.49 0.91 -20.26
CA GLU A 100 0.63 -0.54 -20.38
C GLU A 100 -0.59 -1.28 -19.83
N LYS A 101 -1.79 -0.81 -20.18
CA LYS A 101 -3.07 -1.33 -19.65
C LYS A 101 -3.32 -2.83 -19.86
N ASP A 102 -2.61 -3.46 -20.80
CA ASP A 102 -2.72 -4.89 -21.09
C ASP A 102 -1.67 -5.73 -20.31
N ASP A 103 -0.66 -5.08 -19.69
CA ASP A 103 0.30 -5.73 -18.81
C ASP A 103 -0.16 -5.63 -17.35
N SER A 104 -0.90 -6.65 -16.92
CA SER A 104 -1.36 -6.77 -15.53
C SER A 104 -0.26 -6.73 -14.47
N LEU A 105 0.96 -7.15 -14.80
CA LEU A 105 2.07 -7.12 -13.85
C LEU A 105 2.64 -5.71 -13.72
N THR A 106 2.77 -4.95 -14.82
CA THR A 106 3.14 -3.53 -14.76
C THR A 106 2.09 -2.74 -13.97
N VAL A 107 0.80 -2.94 -14.26
CA VAL A 107 -0.29 -2.28 -13.54
C VAL A 107 -0.26 -2.60 -12.05
N TYR A 108 -0.09 -3.86 -11.68
CA TYR A 108 0.03 -4.27 -10.28
C TYR A 108 1.25 -3.66 -9.58
N ARG A 109 2.42 -3.66 -10.23
CA ARG A 109 3.65 -3.03 -9.71
C ARG A 109 3.44 -1.54 -9.48
N ALA A 110 2.88 -0.84 -10.46
CA ALA A 110 2.59 0.58 -10.34
C ALA A 110 1.59 0.87 -9.19
N ALA A 111 0.51 0.08 -9.07
CA ALA A 111 -0.46 0.24 -7.99
C ALA A 111 0.15 0.06 -6.60
N LYS A 112 0.95 -1.01 -6.42
CA LYS A 112 1.67 -1.25 -5.16
C LYS A 112 2.67 -0.15 -4.84
N THR A 113 3.44 0.27 -5.84
CA THR A 113 4.44 1.35 -5.70
C THR A 113 3.78 2.68 -5.33
N CYS A 114 2.71 3.05 -6.03
CA CYS A 114 2.01 4.31 -5.78
C CYS A 114 1.32 4.32 -4.42
N ALA A 115 0.69 3.23 -4.01
CA ALA A 115 0.06 3.11 -2.70
C ALA A 115 1.08 3.23 -1.55
N GLU A 116 2.23 2.56 -1.68
CA GLU A 116 3.29 2.64 -0.66
C GLU A 116 3.91 4.05 -0.60
N ARG A 117 4.21 4.66 -1.76
CA ARG A 117 4.69 6.05 -1.80
C ARG A 117 3.71 7.03 -1.18
N ALA A 118 2.41 6.89 -1.48
CA ALA A 118 1.38 7.75 -0.89
C ALA A 118 1.34 7.62 0.64
N ALA A 119 1.56 6.43 1.19
CA ALA A 119 1.63 6.21 2.64
C ALA A 119 2.83 6.93 3.28
N TRP A 120 4.00 6.85 2.66
CA TRP A 120 5.19 7.56 3.15
C TRP A 120 5.05 9.08 3.02
N GLU A 121 4.52 9.56 1.89
CA GLU A 121 4.24 10.99 1.70
C GLU A 121 3.23 11.52 2.72
N PHE A 122 2.23 10.73 3.10
CA PHE A 122 1.27 11.09 4.14
C PHE A 122 1.96 11.31 5.49
N LEU A 123 2.88 10.43 5.88
CA LEU A 123 3.66 10.61 7.11
C LEU A 123 4.47 11.90 7.10
N ASP A 124 5.13 12.19 5.99
CA ASP A 124 5.98 13.39 5.86
C ASP A 124 5.16 14.68 5.92
N LYS A 125 3.98 14.68 5.28
CA LYS A 125 3.09 15.85 5.18
C LYS A 125 2.27 16.07 6.45
N GLU A 126 1.55 15.05 6.92
CA GLU A 126 0.56 15.19 8.00
C GLU A 126 1.16 14.98 9.39
N LYS A 127 2.35 14.36 9.48
CA LYS A 127 3.06 14.09 10.74
C LYS A 127 2.15 13.50 11.82
N PRO A 128 1.45 12.38 11.52
CA PRO A 128 0.52 11.78 12.48
C PRO A 128 1.25 11.29 13.73
N SER A 129 0.49 11.07 14.80
CA SER A 129 1.01 10.56 16.07
C SER A 129 1.34 9.06 16.08
N PHE A 130 0.99 8.34 15.01
CA PHE A 130 1.33 6.93 14.83
C PHE A 130 2.55 6.75 13.93
N THR A 131 3.14 5.56 13.97
CA THR A 131 4.21 5.13 13.05
C THR A 131 3.70 4.13 12.03
N ILE A 132 4.31 4.09 10.83
CA ILE A 132 4.03 3.08 9.82
C ILE A 132 5.22 2.13 9.68
N ALA A 133 4.95 0.86 9.41
CA ALA A 133 5.92 -0.10 8.87
C ALA A 133 5.35 -0.77 7.63
N THR A 134 6.18 -0.99 6.61
CA THR A 134 5.78 -1.74 5.41
C THR A 134 6.42 -3.12 5.41
N ILE A 135 5.64 -4.14 5.07
CA ILE A 135 6.12 -5.51 4.91
C ILE A 135 6.07 -5.86 3.43
N CYS A 136 7.24 -6.06 2.82
CA CYS A 136 7.36 -6.49 1.42
C CYS A 136 7.28 -8.01 1.32
N VAL A 137 6.09 -8.53 1.02
CA VAL A 137 5.89 -9.97 0.77
C VAL A 137 6.24 -10.35 -0.68
N PRO A 138 6.64 -11.61 -0.95
CA PRO A 138 6.80 -12.10 -2.32
C PRO A 138 5.52 -11.91 -3.13
N ILE A 139 5.66 -11.69 -4.45
CA ILE A 139 4.52 -11.48 -5.36
C ILE A 139 3.57 -12.68 -5.26
N GLY A 140 2.29 -12.41 -4.96
CA GLY A 140 1.25 -13.46 -4.89
C GLY A 140 1.04 -14.11 -3.51
N VAL A 141 1.74 -13.66 -2.46
CA VAL A 141 1.55 -14.19 -1.10
C VAL A 141 0.57 -13.31 -0.31
N VAL A 142 -0.58 -13.86 0.04
CA VAL A 142 -1.54 -13.26 0.98
C VAL A 142 -1.49 -14.05 2.28
N PHE A 143 -0.87 -13.50 3.32
CA PHE A 143 -0.99 -14.05 4.68
C PHE A 143 -2.14 -13.35 5.40
N LEU A 144 -3.17 -14.13 5.76
CA LEU A 144 -4.20 -13.73 6.71
C LEU A 144 -4.04 -14.65 7.93
N ILE A 145 -3.45 -14.12 9.00
CA ILE A 145 -3.59 -14.69 10.34
C ILE A 145 -4.06 -13.55 11.22
N LEU A 146 -5.35 -13.56 11.57
CA LEU A 146 -5.87 -12.79 12.69
C LEU A 146 -6.45 -13.83 13.67
N SER A 147 -5.76 -14.03 14.80
CA SER A 147 -6.33 -14.72 15.96
C SER A 147 -6.04 -13.90 17.20
N GLY A 148 -7.07 -13.68 18.02
CA GLY A 148 -7.00 -13.08 19.35
C GLY A 148 -8.01 -11.96 19.50
#